data_AF-A0AAD9X8H3-F1
#
_entry.id   AF-A0AAD9X8H3-F1
#
_cell.length_a   1.000
_cell.length_b   1.000
_cell.length_c   1.000
_cell.angle_alpha   90.00
_cell.angle_beta   90.00
_cell.angle_gamma   90.00
#
_symmetry.space_group_name_H-M   'P 1'
#
loop_
_entity.id
_entity.type
_entity.pdbx_description
1 polymer ?
#
loop_
_entity_poly.entity_id
_entity_poly.type
_entity_poly.pdbx_seq_one_letter_code
_entity_poly.pdbx_strand_id
1 'polypeptide(L)'
;MNFTNLLLFFLSYLLLSIGLSTGQICYGTGNFTANSTYGRNRDLILSSLSSVNAIGGFYNDTIGQDSDKVYALALCSGDYSSAEECSNCINDTSHLIMTLCPNQKEAYMWRNCFVRYSNRSFLGVLELNPNQRLYNTGDIKSNLTEFNQIWESLMDGLVRKASRLKFATKETNLTYFQKIYALMQCTPDLSQIDCDVCLRQYVVEYQNCCRGKQGGVVLGPNCVFRWDLYPFYNSTATPDAPPPSPLPPPTTSTITKDHGGGINSRTVVIVVVSISMFLVLVSLAYVFLRKSKAKQDTRSKQGRNCVDEIDFEESLQFNFSTIKAATDDFLDDNKLGQGGFGAVYKTWKNWKGGTALNVIDPTLRVGSTSEILRCIHIGLLCVQENVASRPTMASVVLMLTSSSVSLRIPSKPSFFMHSTMEPSNSVIIGSDQSRRRSVQFSVNEVSITELEPR
;
A
#
# COMPACT_ATOMS: atom_id res chain seq x y z
N MET A 1 22.22 -11.24 -0.72
CA MET A 1 21.27 -10.48 -1.54
C MET A 1 21.98 -9.25 -2.09
N ASN A 2 22.19 -9.13 -3.42
CA ASN A 2 22.92 -8.01 -4.00
C ASN A 2 22.14 -6.70 -3.82
N PHE A 3 22.83 -5.56 -3.76
CA PHE A 3 22.22 -4.22 -3.63
C PHE A 3 21.17 -3.94 -4.72
N THR A 4 21.37 -4.48 -5.92
CA THR A 4 20.39 -4.48 -7.02
C THR A 4 19.10 -5.23 -6.67
N ASN A 5 19.18 -6.38 -6.00
CA ASN A 5 18.00 -7.12 -5.56
C ASN A 5 17.28 -6.41 -4.41
N LEU A 6 18.02 -5.75 -3.50
CA LEU A 6 17.43 -4.96 -2.43
C LEU A 6 16.72 -3.71 -2.98
N LEU A 7 17.31 -3.04 -3.97
CA LEU A 7 16.69 -1.92 -4.66
C LEU A 7 15.45 -2.36 -5.44
N LEU A 8 15.49 -3.51 -6.12
CA LEU A 8 14.31 -4.10 -6.80
C LEU A 8 13.22 -4.52 -5.80
N PHE A 9 13.59 -4.98 -4.61
CA PHE A 9 12.64 -5.29 -3.54
C PHE A 9 12.02 -4.03 -2.95
N PHE A 10 12.81 -2.98 -2.73
CA PHE A 10 12.28 -1.69 -2.28
C PHE A 10 11.44 -1.03 -3.36
N LEU A 11 11.82 -1.12 -4.64
CA LEU A 11 11.02 -0.62 -5.76
C LEU A 11 9.74 -1.45 -5.93
N SER A 12 9.78 -2.77 -5.78
CA SER A 12 8.57 -3.60 -5.82
C SER A 12 7.65 -3.31 -4.63
N TYR A 13 8.22 -3.10 -3.43
CA TYR A 13 7.46 -2.73 -2.23
C TYR A 13 6.92 -1.29 -2.30
N LEU A 14 7.64 -0.36 -2.94
CA LEU A 14 7.19 1.00 -3.21
C LEU A 14 6.07 1.02 -4.28
N LEU A 15 6.18 0.16 -5.29
CA LEU A 15 5.13 -0.07 -6.30
C LEU A 15 3.90 -0.79 -5.72
N LEU A 16 4.07 -1.63 -4.67
CA LEU A 16 2.99 -2.30 -3.95
C LEU A 16 2.32 -1.41 -2.89
N SER A 17 3.03 -0.42 -2.35
CA SER A 17 2.50 0.52 -1.34
C SER A 17 1.80 1.74 -1.95
N ILE A 18 2.05 2.04 -3.22
CA ILE A 18 1.13 2.86 -4.02
C ILE A 18 0.03 1.92 -4.50
N GLY A 19 -1.05 1.81 -3.74
CA GLY A 19 -2.30 1.20 -4.21
C GLY A 19 -2.89 2.06 -5.33
N LEU A 20 -2.27 2.04 -6.52
CA LEU A 20 -2.80 2.63 -7.72
C LEU A 20 -3.96 1.73 -8.12
N SER A 21 -5.17 2.13 -7.74
CA SER A 21 -6.39 1.51 -8.22
C SER A 21 -6.52 1.80 -9.71
N THR A 22 -5.86 0.98 -10.53
CA THR A 22 -5.95 1.08 -11.98
C THR A 22 -7.17 0.30 -12.46
N GLY A 23 -7.93 0.90 -13.36
CA GLY A 23 -9.05 0.25 -14.01
C GLY A 23 -9.03 0.53 -15.50
N GLN A 24 -9.10 -0.52 -16.31
CA GLN A 24 -9.02 -0.44 -17.77
C GLN A 24 -10.10 -1.30 -18.40
N ILE A 25 -10.84 -0.75 -19.35
CA ILE A 25 -11.79 -1.49 -20.19
C ILE A 25 -11.49 -1.19 -21.65
N CYS A 26 -11.35 -2.25 -22.46
CA CYS A 26 -11.50 -2.18 -23.91
C CYS A 26 -12.85 -2.75 -24.30
N TYR A 27 -13.66 -2.00 -25.05
CA TYR A 27 -14.99 -2.45 -25.44
C TYR A 27 -14.93 -3.42 -26.62
N GLY A 28 -15.78 -4.44 -26.59
CA GLY A 28 -15.96 -5.40 -27.70
C GLY A 28 -16.91 -4.91 -28.81
N THR A 29 -17.30 -3.63 -28.80
CA THR A 29 -18.34 -3.06 -29.68
C THR A 29 -17.86 -2.73 -31.09
N GLY A 30 -16.55 -2.78 -31.34
CA GLY A 30 -15.99 -2.61 -32.68
C GLY A 30 -14.48 -2.53 -32.69
N ASN A 31 -13.88 -3.06 -33.75
CA ASN A 31 -12.42 -3.03 -33.97
C ASN A 31 -12.06 -2.18 -35.18
N PHE A 32 -10.84 -1.65 -35.18
CA PHE A 32 -10.21 -1.02 -36.35
C PHE A 32 -8.91 -1.75 -36.71
N THR A 33 -8.39 -1.52 -37.91
CA THR A 33 -7.09 -2.06 -38.33
C THR A 33 -5.97 -1.05 -38.04
N ALA A 34 -4.79 -1.51 -37.63
CA ALA A 34 -3.71 -0.63 -37.15
C ALA A 34 -3.34 0.52 -38.11
N ASN A 35 -3.43 0.30 -39.43
CA ASN A 35 -3.11 1.30 -40.46
C ASN A 35 -4.34 2.05 -41.02
N SER A 36 -5.51 1.88 -40.40
CA SER A 36 -6.72 2.63 -40.80
C SER A 36 -6.60 4.12 -40.47
N THR A 37 -7.41 4.93 -41.13
CA THR A 37 -7.52 6.36 -40.81
C THR A 37 -8.02 6.57 -39.39
N TYR A 38 -9.04 5.81 -38.94
CA TYR A 38 -9.45 5.78 -37.53
C TYR A 38 -8.29 5.51 -36.56
N GLY A 39 -7.47 4.48 -36.84
CA GLY A 39 -6.33 4.13 -35.98
C GLY A 39 -5.33 5.28 -35.84
N ARG A 40 -4.98 5.93 -36.96
CA ARG A 40 -4.11 7.11 -36.95
C ARG A 40 -4.75 8.28 -36.19
N ASN A 41 -6.04 8.54 -36.38
CA ASN A 41 -6.76 9.59 -35.66
C ASN A 41 -6.80 9.34 -34.15
N ARG A 42 -6.97 8.07 -33.74
CA ARG A 42 -6.96 7.63 -32.33
C ARG A 42 -5.59 7.86 -31.70
N ASP A 43 -4.52 7.48 -32.41
CA ASP A 43 -3.17 7.65 -31.88
C ASP A 43 -2.80 9.15 -31.78
N LEU A 44 -3.17 9.94 -32.80
CA LEU A 44 -2.98 11.39 -32.80
C LEU A 44 -3.69 12.06 -31.63
N ILE A 45 -5.00 11.85 -31.48
CA ILE A 45 -5.79 12.54 -30.44
C ILE A 45 -5.32 12.17 -29.03
N LEU A 46 -4.97 10.91 -28.78
CA LEU A 46 -4.49 10.48 -27.46
C LEU A 46 -3.09 11.03 -27.15
N SER A 47 -2.21 11.14 -28.15
CA SER A 47 -0.86 11.71 -27.98
C SER A 47 -0.86 13.23 -27.75
N SER A 48 -1.89 13.95 -28.21
CA SER A 48 -2.00 15.40 -28.05
C SER A 48 -2.95 15.83 -26.92
N LEU A 49 -3.69 14.91 -26.31
CA LEU A 49 -4.80 15.21 -25.39
C LEU A 49 -4.38 16.06 -24.19
N SER A 50 -3.20 15.81 -23.63
CA SER A 50 -2.64 16.56 -22.49
C SER A 50 -2.23 18.00 -22.85
N SER A 51 -2.05 18.29 -24.14
CA SER A 51 -1.68 19.62 -24.65
C SER A 51 -2.89 20.49 -25.02
N VAL A 52 -4.10 19.94 -24.95
CA VAL A 52 -5.34 20.68 -25.20
C VAL A 52 -5.62 21.63 -24.02
N ASN A 53 -6.22 22.79 -24.30
CA ASN A 53 -6.63 23.72 -23.25
C ASN A 53 -7.60 23.04 -22.28
N ALA A 54 -7.16 22.84 -21.04
CA ALA A 54 -7.96 22.25 -19.99
C ALA A 54 -8.91 23.29 -19.38
N ILE A 55 -10.14 22.88 -19.07
CA ILE A 55 -11.05 23.65 -18.21
C ILE A 55 -11.10 22.93 -16.86
N GLY A 56 -10.41 23.46 -15.85
CA GLY A 56 -10.40 22.89 -14.51
C GLY A 56 -9.90 21.44 -14.45
N GLY A 57 -8.91 21.08 -15.27
CA GLY A 57 -8.37 19.72 -15.36
C GLY A 57 -9.20 18.74 -16.19
N PHE A 58 -10.21 19.24 -16.92
CA PHE A 58 -10.96 18.48 -17.92
C PHE A 58 -10.50 18.83 -19.33
N TYR A 59 -10.18 17.80 -20.10
CA TYR A 59 -9.68 17.87 -21.46
C TYR A 59 -10.66 17.13 -22.34
N ASN A 60 -11.01 17.69 -23.50
CA ASN A 60 -11.76 16.98 -24.52
C ASN A 60 -11.33 17.47 -25.90
N ASP A 61 -11.39 16.57 -26.87
CA ASP A 61 -11.11 16.90 -28.27
C ASP A 61 -11.81 15.91 -29.20
N THR A 62 -11.81 16.21 -30.50
CA THR A 62 -12.33 15.33 -31.54
C THR A 62 -11.52 15.47 -32.82
N ILE A 63 -11.09 14.34 -33.40
CA ILE A 63 -10.33 14.29 -34.65
C ILE A 63 -11.04 13.39 -35.66
N GLY A 64 -11.00 13.76 -36.94
CA GLY A 64 -11.50 12.94 -38.04
C GLY A 64 -12.91 13.27 -38.50
N GLN A 65 -13.37 12.55 -39.52
CA GLN A 65 -14.66 12.74 -40.19
C GLN A 65 -15.36 11.39 -40.37
N ASP A 66 -16.70 11.44 -40.46
CA ASP A 66 -17.55 10.27 -40.70
C ASP A 66 -17.19 9.05 -39.82
N SER A 67 -16.89 7.91 -40.43
CA SER A 67 -16.54 6.66 -39.74
C SER A 67 -15.16 6.65 -39.08
N ASP A 68 -14.32 7.65 -39.38
CA ASP A 68 -12.96 7.80 -38.85
C ASP A 68 -12.87 8.84 -37.72
N LYS A 69 -14.02 9.36 -37.27
CA LYS A 69 -14.08 10.32 -36.16
C LYS A 69 -13.81 9.65 -34.82
N VAL A 70 -12.93 10.25 -34.02
CA VAL A 70 -12.57 9.82 -32.67
C VAL A 70 -12.87 10.94 -31.70
N TYR A 71 -13.64 10.63 -30.67
CA TYR A 71 -13.91 11.49 -29.53
C TYR A 71 -13.02 11.06 -28.38
N ALA A 72 -12.36 12.00 -27.71
CA ALA A 72 -11.57 11.71 -26.52
C ALA A 72 -11.82 12.74 -25.43
N LEU A 73 -11.73 12.28 -24.18
CA LEU A 73 -11.65 13.15 -23.02
C LEU A 73 -10.63 12.62 -22.03
N ALA A 74 -10.11 13.52 -21.21
CA ALA A 74 -9.33 13.19 -20.03
C ALA A 74 -9.71 14.07 -18.85
N LEU A 75 -9.47 13.57 -17.65
CA LEU A 75 -9.83 14.25 -16.41
C LEU A 75 -8.75 14.02 -15.35
N CYS A 76 -8.25 15.10 -14.77
CA CYS A 76 -7.41 15.06 -13.57
C CYS A 76 -8.21 14.53 -12.38
N SER A 77 -7.60 13.74 -11.49
CA SER A 77 -8.18 13.57 -10.17
C SER A 77 -8.23 14.92 -9.44
N GLY A 78 -9.33 15.17 -8.72
CA GLY A 78 -9.54 16.47 -8.08
C GLY A 78 -8.63 16.79 -6.89
N ASP A 79 -7.79 15.84 -6.47
CA ASP A 79 -6.77 16.00 -5.43
C ASP A 79 -5.36 16.32 -5.98
N TYR A 80 -5.20 16.51 -7.29
CA TYR A 80 -3.93 16.95 -7.87
C TYR A 80 -3.52 18.34 -7.38
N SER A 81 -2.26 18.46 -6.95
CA SER A 81 -1.69 19.72 -6.48
C SER A 81 -1.05 20.55 -7.60
N SER A 82 -0.74 19.95 -8.76
CA SER A 82 -0.15 20.64 -9.90
C SER A 82 -0.75 20.21 -11.25
N ALA A 83 -0.88 21.17 -12.17
CA ALA A 83 -1.35 20.93 -13.54
C ALA A 83 -0.36 20.06 -14.34
N GLU A 84 0.94 20.16 -14.04
CA GLU A 84 1.99 19.39 -14.69
C GLU A 84 1.89 17.90 -14.35
N GLU A 85 1.71 17.54 -13.08
CA GLU A 85 1.53 16.14 -12.67
C GLU A 85 0.30 15.51 -13.33
N CYS A 86 -0.80 16.25 -13.43
CA CYS A 86 -1.97 15.77 -14.14
C CYS A 86 -1.69 15.58 -15.63
N SER A 87 -1.07 16.56 -16.30
CA SER A 87 -0.72 16.48 -17.72
C SER A 87 0.16 15.26 -18.01
N ASN A 88 1.16 15.01 -17.15
CA ASN A 88 2.02 13.83 -17.24
C ASN A 88 1.23 12.54 -17.05
N CYS A 89 0.32 12.49 -16.07
CA CYS A 89 -0.57 11.34 -15.88
C CYS A 89 -1.41 11.07 -17.13
N ILE A 90 -2.02 12.10 -17.72
CA ILE A 90 -2.86 11.97 -18.91
C ILE A 90 -2.02 11.44 -20.07
N ASN A 91 -0.82 12.00 -20.29
CA ASN A 91 0.08 11.54 -21.34
C ASN A 91 0.45 10.06 -21.19
N ASP A 92 0.90 9.66 -20.00
CA ASP A 92 1.26 8.27 -19.71
C ASP A 92 0.05 7.33 -19.85
N THR A 93 -1.11 7.77 -19.39
CA THR A 93 -2.38 7.01 -19.43
C THR A 93 -2.86 6.85 -20.87
N SER A 94 -2.74 7.88 -21.69
CA SER A 94 -2.99 7.86 -23.14
C SER A 94 -2.09 6.87 -23.87
N HIS A 95 -0.78 6.85 -23.58
CA HIS A 95 0.14 5.88 -24.18
C HIS A 95 -0.15 4.44 -23.74
N LEU A 96 -0.45 4.26 -22.46
CA LEU A 96 -0.73 2.94 -21.91
C LEU A 96 -2.07 2.38 -22.41
N ILE A 97 -3.14 3.18 -22.50
CA ILE A 97 -4.43 2.70 -23.03
C ILE A 97 -4.32 2.29 -24.50
N MET A 98 -3.48 2.95 -25.31
CA MET A 98 -3.21 2.53 -26.69
C MET A 98 -2.52 1.16 -26.76
N THR A 99 -1.64 0.87 -25.81
CA THR A 99 -0.91 -0.40 -25.72
C THR A 99 -1.82 -1.54 -25.27
N LEU A 100 -2.68 -1.26 -24.27
CA LEU A 100 -3.57 -2.26 -23.67
C LEU A 100 -4.84 -2.51 -24.51
N CYS A 101 -5.30 -1.51 -25.27
CA CYS A 101 -6.42 -1.60 -26.20
C CYS A 101 -5.92 -1.36 -27.64
N PRO A 102 -5.26 -2.34 -28.27
CA PRO A 102 -4.52 -2.13 -29.51
C PRO A 102 -5.42 -1.84 -30.72
N ASN A 103 -6.65 -2.36 -30.72
CA ASN A 103 -7.53 -2.30 -31.89
C ASN A 103 -9.01 -2.02 -31.58
N GLN A 104 -9.37 -1.77 -30.32
CA GLN A 104 -10.74 -1.47 -29.91
C GLN A 104 -11.08 -0.01 -30.20
N LYS A 105 -12.25 0.22 -30.78
CA LYS A 105 -12.74 1.57 -31.11
C LYS A 105 -13.14 2.38 -29.88
N GLU A 106 -13.35 1.74 -28.74
CA GLU A 106 -13.69 2.42 -27.49
C GLU A 106 -12.95 1.79 -26.32
N ALA A 107 -12.45 2.65 -25.44
CA ALA A 107 -11.85 2.24 -24.18
C ALA A 107 -11.88 3.38 -23.17
N TYR A 108 -11.79 3.02 -21.89
CA TYR A 108 -11.46 3.97 -20.83
C TYR A 108 -10.41 3.39 -19.89
N MET A 109 -9.65 4.27 -19.25
CA MET A 109 -8.70 3.89 -18.21
C MET A 109 -8.66 4.92 -17.09
N TRP A 110 -8.76 4.43 -15.86
CA TRP A 110 -8.52 5.14 -14.61
C TRP A 110 -7.15 4.77 -14.05
N ARG A 111 -6.41 5.80 -13.65
CA ARG A 111 -5.24 5.75 -12.76
C ARG A 111 -5.43 6.86 -11.73
N ASN A 112 -4.43 7.73 -11.54
CA ASN A 112 -4.59 8.99 -10.83
C ASN A 112 -5.26 10.07 -11.69
N CYS A 113 -5.54 9.75 -12.97
CA CYS A 113 -6.31 10.53 -13.91
C CYS A 113 -7.19 9.58 -14.72
N PHE A 114 -8.06 10.12 -15.55
CA PHE A 114 -8.97 9.37 -16.40
C PHE A 114 -8.72 9.72 -17.85
N VAL A 115 -8.72 8.71 -18.74
CA VAL A 115 -8.69 8.88 -20.19
C VAL A 115 -9.76 7.98 -20.80
N ARG A 116 -10.53 8.51 -21.74
CA ARG A 116 -11.56 7.78 -22.47
C ARG A 116 -11.58 8.19 -23.93
N TYR A 117 -11.73 7.23 -24.83
CA TYR A 117 -11.96 7.50 -26.26
C TYR A 117 -13.05 6.59 -26.83
N SER A 118 -13.69 7.03 -27.91
CA SER A 118 -14.72 6.27 -28.62
C SER A 118 -14.90 6.75 -30.07
N ASN A 119 -15.51 5.91 -30.90
CA ASN A 119 -15.95 6.24 -32.26
C ASN A 119 -17.36 6.84 -32.33
N ARG A 120 -18.02 7.02 -31.18
CA ARG A 120 -19.28 7.77 -31.06
C ARG A 120 -19.10 8.93 -30.09
N SER A 121 -19.96 9.94 -30.19
CA SER A 121 -20.02 10.97 -29.16
C SER A 121 -20.58 10.38 -27.86
N PHE A 122 -19.94 10.69 -26.74
CA PHE A 122 -20.36 10.29 -25.39
C PHE A 122 -20.33 11.47 -24.40
N LEU A 123 -20.05 12.69 -24.88
CA LEU A 123 -20.01 13.89 -24.04
C LEU A 123 -21.43 14.24 -23.58
N GLY A 124 -21.58 14.43 -22.27
CA GLY A 124 -22.86 14.71 -21.63
C GLY A 124 -23.82 13.53 -21.60
N VAL A 125 -23.35 12.33 -21.93
CA VAL A 125 -24.15 11.10 -21.91
C VAL A 125 -23.76 10.27 -20.69
N LEU A 126 -24.74 9.98 -19.82
CA LEU A 126 -24.55 9.14 -18.66
C LEU A 126 -24.42 7.67 -19.07
N GLU A 127 -23.28 7.07 -18.75
CA GLU A 127 -23.03 5.64 -18.91
C GLU A 127 -22.49 5.04 -17.60
N LEU A 128 -23.18 4.02 -17.11
CA LEU A 128 -22.86 3.36 -15.85
C LEU A 128 -21.99 2.11 -16.03
N ASN A 129 -21.96 1.56 -17.25
CA ASN A 129 -21.40 0.24 -17.54
C ASN A 129 -20.57 0.23 -18.84
N PRO A 130 -19.64 -0.75 -18.95
CA PRO A 130 -19.17 -1.62 -17.89
C PRO A 130 -18.44 -0.81 -16.80
N ASN A 131 -18.51 -1.30 -15.56
CA ASN A 131 -17.74 -0.78 -14.44
C ASN A 131 -16.83 -1.87 -13.86
N GLN A 132 -15.82 -1.46 -13.11
CA GLN A 132 -14.90 -2.35 -12.41
C GLN A 132 -14.99 -2.12 -10.92
N ARG A 133 -15.06 -3.22 -10.17
CA ARG A 133 -15.19 -3.23 -8.71
C ARG A 133 -13.93 -3.89 -8.14
N LEU A 134 -13.17 -3.13 -7.37
CA LEU A 134 -11.99 -3.62 -6.67
C LEU A 134 -12.19 -3.35 -5.18
N TYR A 135 -11.81 -4.28 -4.32
CA TYR A 135 -12.02 -4.15 -2.89
C TYR A 135 -10.88 -4.78 -2.10
N ASN A 136 -10.68 -4.27 -0.89
CA ASN A 136 -9.75 -4.89 0.05
C ASN A 136 -10.37 -6.19 0.57
N THR A 137 -9.69 -7.32 0.44
CA THR A 137 -10.25 -8.62 0.85
C THR A 137 -10.38 -8.77 2.36
N GLY A 138 -9.71 -7.93 3.15
CA GLY A 138 -9.82 -7.87 4.60
C GLY A 138 -11.21 -7.46 5.10
N ASP A 139 -11.62 -8.06 6.21
CA ASP A 139 -12.93 -7.85 6.81
C ASP A 139 -12.93 -6.72 7.83
N ILE A 140 -14.02 -5.95 7.87
CA ILE A 140 -14.25 -4.94 8.90
C ILE A 140 -14.33 -5.62 10.27
N LYS A 141 -13.52 -5.16 11.22
CA LYS A 141 -13.45 -5.71 12.59
C LYS A 141 -14.37 -5.00 13.59
N SER A 142 -14.88 -3.82 13.25
CA SER A 142 -15.80 -3.05 14.09
C SER A 142 -17.22 -3.62 14.05
N ASN A 143 -18.11 -3.11 14.91
CA ASN A 143 -19.53 -3.44 14.83
C ASN A 143 -20.08 -3.03 13.46
N LEU A 144 -20.61 -4.00 12.71
CA LEU A 144 -21.03 -3.79 11.33
C LEU A 144 -22.26 -2.87 11.22
N THR A 145 -23.15 -2.86 12.21
CA THR A 145 -24.34 -2.00 12.22
C THR A 145 -23.93 -0.53 12.37
N GLU A 146 -23.09 -0.24 13.37
CA GLU A 146 -22.55 1.11 13.59
C GLU A 146 -21.73 1.59 12.40
N PHE A 147 -20.88 0.71 11.85
CA PHE A 147 -20.12 0.99 10.64
C PHE A 147 -21.03 1.38 9.47
N ASN A 148 -22.07 0.60 9.18
CA ASN A 148 -22.96 0.88 8.06
C ASN A 148 -23.66 2.23 8.22
N GLN A 149 -24.11 2.59 9.42
CA GLN A 149 -24.74 3.89 9.68
C GLN A 149 -23.79 5.07 9.39
N ILE A 150 -22.55 4.98 9.88
CA ILE A 150 -21.53 6.01 9.65
C ILE A 150 -21.20 6.09 8.17
N TRP A 151 -21.00 4.94 7.53
CA TRP A 151 -20.62 4.85 6.12
C TRP A 151 -21.71 5.37 5.20
N GLU A 152 -22.98 4.98 5.38
CA GLU A 152 -24.09 5.42 4.53
C GLU A 152 -24.31 6.94 4.63
N SER A 153 -24.25 7.49 5.84
CA SER A 153 -24.34 8.93 6.07
C SER A 153 -23.17 9.70 5.41
N LEU A 154 -21.95 9.15 5.51
CA LEU A 154 -20.77 9.70 4.84
C LEU A 154 -20.95 9.70 3.31
N MET A 155 -21.40 8.58 2.74
CA MET A 155 -21.56 8.45 1.29
C MET A 155 -22.67 9.35 0.76
N ASP A 156 -23.84 9.45 1.41
CA ASP A 156 -24.90 10.36 0.95
C ASP A 156 -24.43 11.82 0.97
N GLY A 157 -23.75 12.24 2.03
CA GLY A 157 -23.19 13.59 2.11
C GLY A 157 -22.14 13.86 1.03
N LEU A 158 -21.31 12.87 0.72
CA LEU A 158 -20.26 12.99 -0.28
C LEU A 158 -20.81 13.02 -1.70
N VAL A 159 -21.81 12.18 -2.01
CA VAL A 159 -22.55 12.20 -3.28
C VAL A 159 -23.08 13.60 -3.53
N ARG A 160 -23.86 14.18 -2.60
CA ARG A 160 -24.46 15.52 -2.79
C ARG A 160 -23.42 16.60 -3.08
N LYS A 161 -22.26 16.53 -2.41
CA LYS A 161 -21.16 17.49 -2.61
C LYS A 161 -20.50 17.29 -3.97
N ALA A 162 -20.15 16.06 -4.33
CA ALA A 162 -19.53 15.71 -5.60
C ALA A 162 -20.47 15.94 -6.80
N SER A 163 -21.78 15.75 -6.66
CA SER A 163 -22.75 16.05 -7.73
C SER A 163 -22.73 17.52 -8.16
N ARG A 164 -22.55 18.42 -7.20
CA ARG A 164 -22.46 19.87 -7.43
C ARG A 164 -21.08 20.31 -7.89
N LEU A 165 -20.03 19.81 -7.23
CA LEU A 165 -18.65 20.27 -7.44
C LEU A 165 -17.86 19.40 -8.44
N LYS A 166 -18.46 18.31 -8.94
CA LYS A 166 -17.83 17.24 -9.74
C LYS A 166 -16.76 16.44 -9.03
N PHE A 167 -16.32 16.87 -7.85
CA PHE A 167 -15.34 16.20 -7.02
C PHE A 167 -15.62 16.49 -5.54
N ALA A 168 -15.41 15.48 -4.68
CA ALA A 168 -15.38 15.68 -3.24
C ALA A 168 -14.58 14.59 -2.53
N THR A 169 -13.90 14.99 -1.45
CA THR A 169 -13.32 14.09 -0.46
C THR A 169 -13.90 14.37 0.91
N LYS A 170 -13.91 13.34 1.78
CA LYS A 170 -14.28 13.50 3.19
C LYS A 170 -13.68 12.40 4.04
N GLU A 171 -13.27 12.80 5.24
CA GLU A 171 -12.85 11.90 6.30
C GLU A 171 -13.91 11.85 7.40
N THR A 172 -14.08 10.69 8.03
CA THR A 172 -14.92 10.55 9.22
C THR A 172 -14.31 9.53 10.17
N ASN A 173 -14.32 9.85 11.47
CA ASN A 173 -13.84 8.94 12.50
C ASN A 173 -14.82 7.76 12.61
N LEU A 174 -14.30 6.55 12.43
CA LEU A 174 -15.03 5.30 12.74
C LEU A 174 -14.83 4.92 14.21
N THR A 175 -13.60 5.06 14.70
CA THR A 175 -13.23 4.93 16.11
C THR A 175 -12.26 6.03 16.49
N TYR A 176 -11.78 6.05 17.73
CA TYR A 176 -10.75 7.01 18.16
C TYR A 176 -9.44 6.91 17.35
N PHE A 177 -9.11 5.73 16.82
CA PHE A 177 -7.85 5.49 16.11
C PHE A 177 -8.04 5.19 14.61
N GLN A 178 -9.27 4.97 14.16
CA GLN A 178 -9.57 4.59 12.79
C GLN A 178 -10.47 5.61 12.12
N LYS A 179 -10.07 6.05 10.93
CA LYS A 179 -10.85 6.90 10.04
C LYS A 179 -11.31 6.14 8.80
N ILE A 180 -12.41 6.61 8.22
CA ILE A 180 -12.84 6.31 6.87
C ILE A 180 -12.42 7.49 5.99
N TYR A 181 -11.74 7.19 4.88
CA TYR A 181 -11.37 8.13 3.84
C TYR A 181 -12.23 7.82 2.62
N ALA A 182 -12.83 8.84 2.01
CA ALA A 182 -13.72 8.66 0.88
C ALA A 182 -13.52 9.76 -0.16
N LEU A 183 -13.60 9.38 -1.44
CA LEU A 183 -13.45 10.24 -2.61
C LEU A 183 -14.50 9.86 -3.64
N MET A 184 -15.13 10.87 -4.22
CA MET A 184 -16.07 10.73 -5.34
C MET A 184 -15.76 11.77 -6.40
N GLN A 185 -15.82 11.35 -7.67
CA GLN A 185 -15.61 12.25 -8.80
C GLN A 185 -16.48 11.85 -9.98
N CYS A 186 -16.97 12.85 -10.71
CA CYS A 186 -17.65 12.69 -11.98
C CYS A 186 -16.95 13.50 -13.07
N THR A 187 -17.14 13.07 -14.31
CA THR A 187 -16.79 13.83 -15.50
C THR A 187 -17.61 15.13 -15.57
N PRO A 188 -16.97 16.31 -15.79
CA PRO A 188 -17.64 17.61 -15.75
C PRO A 188 -18.70 17.85 -16.82
N ASP A 189 -18.69 17.09 -17.91
CA ASP A 189 -19.69 17.15 -18.99
C ASP A 189 -21.07 16.62 -18.55
N LEU A 190 -21.16 15.87 -17.44
CA LEU A 190 -22.45 15.45 -16.89
C LEU A 190 -23.21 16.58 -16.19
N SER A 191 -24.54 16.51 -16.24
CA SER A 191 -25.39 17.35 -15.39
C SER A 191 -25.19 17.02 -13.90
N GLN A 192 -25.67 17.90 -13.00
CA GLN A 192 -25.65 17.61 -11.56
C GLN A 192 -26.47 16.34 -11.24
N ILE A 193 -27.61 16.17 -11.90
CA ILE A 193 -28.52 15.03 -11.70
C ILE A 193 -27.84 13.73 -12.14
N ASP A 194 -27.26 13.72 -13.33
CA ASP A 194 -26.60 12.51 -13.86
C ASP A 194 -25.38 12.11 -13.03
N CYS A 195 -24.63 13.09 -12.50
CA CYS A 195 -23.54 12.78 -11.58
C CYS A 195 -24.04 12.19 -10.24
N ASP A 196 -25.15 12.71 -9.67
CA ASP A 196 -25.79 12.10 -8.49
C ASP A 196 -26.22 10.65 -8.77
N VAL A 197 -26.89 10.40 -9.90
CA VAL A 197 -27.30 9.05 -10.32
C VAL A 197 -26.08 8.14 -10.46
N CYS A 198 -25.01 8.60 -11.11
CA CYS A 198 -23.79 7.81 -11.32
C CYS A 198 -23.15 7.38 -9.99
N LEU A 199 -22.93 8.33 -9.09
CA LEU A 199 -22.27 8.06 -7.82
C LEU A 199 -23.14 7.19 -6.90
N ARG A 200 -24.45 7.44 -6.83
CA ARG A 200 -25.37 6.60 -6.05
C ARG A 200 -25.39 5.17 -6.56
N GLN A 201 -25.42 4.97 -7.88
CA GLN A 201 -25.36 3.63 -8.43
C GLN A 201 -24.07 2.92 -8.00
N TYR A 202 -22.93 3.61 -8.00
CA TYR A 202 -21.65 2.99 -7.66
C TYR A 202 -21.52 2.67 -6.16
N VAL A 203 -22.14 3.47 -5.30
CA VAL A 203 -22.32 3.14 -3.88
C VAL A 203 -23.13 1.85 -3.72
N VAL A 204 -24.23 1.71 -4.46
CA VAL A 204 -25.07 0.49 -4.44
C VAL A 204 -24.31 -0.73 -4.98
N GLU A 205 -23.58 -0.57 -6.09
CA GLU A 205 -22.73 -1.64 -6.67
C GLU A 205 -21.69 -2.14 -5.67
N TYR A 206 -21.06 -1.22 -4.94
CA TYR A 206 -20.13 -1.58 -3.87
C TYR A 206 -20.82 -2.37 -2.75
N GLN A 207 -21.97 -1.89 -2.27
CA GLN A 207 -22.73 -2.57 -1.23
C GLN A 207 -23.14 -3.99 -1.65
N ASN A 208 -23.50 -4.18 -2.92
CA ASN A 208 -23.89 -5.48 -3.44
C ASN A 208 -22.72 -6.47 -3.54
N CYS A 209 -21.53 -6.02 -3.95
CA CYS A 209 -20.39 -6.92 -4.15
C CYS A 209 -19.55 -7.13 -2.88
N CYS A 210 -19.45 -6.10 -2.05
CA CYS A 210 -18.26 -5.88 -1.26
C CYS A 210 -18.57 -5.39 0.17
N ARG A 211 -19.85 -5.42 0.58
CA ARG A 211 -20.24 -5.07 1.95
C ARG A 211 -19.48 -5.90 2.98
N GLY A 212 -19.00 -5.24 4.04
CA GLY A 212 -18.21 -5.88 5.10
C GLY A 212 -16.70 -5.84 4.87
N LYS A 213 -16.24 -5.34 3.71
CA LYS A 213 -14.82 -5.24 3.37
C LYS A 213 -14.21 -3.90 3.75
N GLN A 214 -12.90 -3.88 3.99
CA GLN A 214 -12.15 -2.72 4.53
C GLN A 214 -11.80 -1.66 3.47
N GLY A 215 -12.71 -1.39 2.54
CA GLY A 215 -12.50 -0.44 1.46
C GLY A 215 -12.72 -1.03 0.08
N GLY A 216 -12.69 -0.16 -0.91
CA GLY A 216 -12.77 -0.49 -2.31
C GLY A 216 -13.12 0.69 -3.18
N VAL A 217 -13.16 0.40 -4.48
CA VAL A 217 -13.40 1.36 -5.54
C VAL A 217 -14.32 0.76 -6.59
N VAL A 218 -15.19 1.62 -7.12
CA VAL A 218 -15.99 1.36 -8.33
C VAL A 218 -15.58 2.39 -9.38
N LEU A 219 -15.01 1.89 -10.48
CA LEU A 219 -14.48 2.67 -11.59
C LEU A 219 -15.38 2.48 -12.81
N GLY A 220 -15.79 3.56 -13.45
CA GLY A 220 -16.53 3.42 -14.70
C GLY A 220 -16.51 4.64 -15.61
N PRO A 221 -17.36 4.68 -16.63
CA PRO A 221 -17.16 5.54 -17.79
C PRO A 221 -17.35 7.04 -17.52
N ASN A 222 -18.08 7.39 -16.46
CA ASN A 222 -18.37 8.79 -16.13
C ASN A 222 -18.09 9.20 -14.68
N CYS A 223 -17.92 8.25 -13.76
CA CYS A 223 -17.63 8.55 -12.36
C CYS A 223 -16.72 7.52 -11.71
N VAL A 224 -16.20 7.87 -10.54
CA VAL A 224 -15.46 7.00 -9.63
C VAL A 224 -15.97 7.21 -8.21
N PHE A 225 -16.08 6.09 -7.51
CA PHE A 225 -16.34 6.03 -6.08
C PHE A 225 -15.20 5.25 -5.42
N ARG A 226 -14.50 5.82 -4.44
CA ARG A 226 -13.48 5.11 -3.65
C ARG A 226 -13.64 5.41 -2.16
N TRP A 227 -13.48 4.40 -1.33
CA TRP A 227 -13.29 4.58 0.10
C TRP A 227 -12.34 3.54 0.67
N ASP A 228 -11.63 3.89 1.72
CA ASP A 228 -10.70 2.98 2.41
C ASP A 228 -10.58 3.36 3.89
N LEU A 229 -10.05 2.45 4.70
CA LEU A 229 -9.68 2.72 6.09
C LEU A 229 -8.28 3.36 6.24
N TYR A 230 -7.53 3.48 5.14
CA TYR A 230 -6.21 4.12 5.09
C TYR A 230 -6.25 5.35 4.17
N PRO A 231 -5.40 6.35 4.40
CA PRO A 231 -5.35 7.54 3.54
C PRO A 231 -4.83 7.18 2.14
N PHE A 232 -5.44 7.75 1.10
CA PHE A 232 -5.05 7.54 -0.30
C PHE A 232 -5.11 8.81 -1.17
N TYR A 233 -5.43 9.96 -0.57
CA TYR A 233 -5.34 11.29 -1.17
C TYR A 233 -4.67 12.25 -0.18
N ASN A 234 -4.11 13.34 -0.67
CA ASN A 234 -3.55 14.38 0.19
C ASN A 234 -4.68 15.22 0.80
N SER A 235 -4.80 15.17 2.12
CA SER A 235 -5.77 15.98 2.88
C SER A 235 -5.28 17.43 3.03
N THR A 236 -5.17 18.16 1.93
CA THR A 236 -4.84 19.60 1.94
C THR A 236 -6.06 20.50 1.69
N ALA A 237 -7.27 20.02 2.02
CA ALA A 237 -8.47 20.84 2.00
C ALA A 237 -8.75 21.45 3.39
N THR A 238 -8.36 22.71 3.58
CA THR A 238 -8.95 23.59 4.59
C THR A 238 -10.46 23.73 4.35
N PRO A 239 -11.29 23.90 5.41
CA PRO A 239 -12.70 24.22 5.23
C PRO A 239 -12.84 25.63 4.67
N ASP A 240 -13.53 25.76 3.54
CA ASP A 240 -14.15 26.97 3.00
C ASP A 240 -13.29 28.26 3.00
N ALA A 241 -12.46 28.43 1.96
CA ALA A 241 -11.96 29.76 1.59
C ALA A 241 -12.95 30.44 0.59
N PRO A 242 -13.38 31.69 0.81
CA PRO A 242 -14.22 32.43 -0.14
C PRO A 242 -13.45 32.75 -1.45
N PRO A 243 -14.15 33.03 -2.55
CA PRO A 243 -13.51 33.28 -3.85
C PRO A 243 -12.63 34.55 -3.81
N PRO A 244 -11.44 34.54 -4.43
CA PRO A 244 -10.57 35.70 -4.46
C PRO A 244 -11.15 36.81 -5.36
N SER A 245 -11.20 38.03 -4.82
CA SER A 245 -11.47 39.25 -5.61
C SER A 245 -10.30 39.59 -6.54
N PRO A 246 -10.52 40.39 -7.60
CA PRO A 246 -9.57 40.55 -8.70
C PRO A 246 -8.31 41.34 -8.29
N LEU A 247 -7.13 40.83 -8.66
CA LEU A 247 -5.86 41.55 -8.49
C LEU A 247 -5.68 42.65 -9.57
N PRO A 248 -5.00 43.78 -9.26
CA PRO A 248 -4.54 44.76 -10.23
C PRO A 248 -3.28 44.33 -11.01
N PRO A 249 -2.97 44.97 -12.14
CA PRO A 249 -1.94 44.53 -13.09
C PRO A 249 -0.48 44.72 -12.61
N PRO A 250 0.49 43.98 -13.18
CA PRO A 250 1.84 43.86 -12.64
C PRO A 250 2.76 45.03 -13.04
N THR A 251 3.54 45.51 -12.07
CA THR A 251 4.70 46.39 -12.29
C THR A 251 5.97 45.58 -12.53
N THR A 252 6.65 45.93 -13.62
CA THR A 252 7.97 45.46 -14.05
C THR A 252 9.04 45.64 -12.96
N SER A 253 9.78 44.58 -12.68
CA SER A 253 11.07 44.67 -11.97
C SER A 253 12.14 43.82 -12.64
N THR A 254 13.33 44.38 -12.61
CA THR A 254 14.49 44.17 -13.46
C THR A 254 15.27 42.91 -13.10
N ILE A 255 15.71 42.15 -14.10
CA ILE A 255 16.60 41.00 -13.94
C ILE A 255 18.02 41.48 -13.61
N THR A 256 18.56 41.09 -12.46
CA THR A 256 20.01 41.02 -12.22
C THR A 256 20.47 39.57 -12.38
N LYS A 257 21.42 39.34 -13.29
CA LYS A 257 22.13 38.07 -13.45
C LYS A 257 23.18 37.95 -12.36
N ASP A 258 23.19 36.83 -11.63
CA ASP A 258 24.35 36.40 -10.86
C ASP A 258 24.98 35.15 -11.48
N HIS A 259 26.31 35.07 -11.38
CA HIS A 259 27.20 34.14 -12.06
C HIS A 259 27.25 32.78 -11.35
N GLY A 260 27.03 31.69 -12.09
CA GLY A 260 27.28 30.32 -11.65
C GLY A 260 28.10 29.55 -12.67
N GLY A 261 29.35 29.23 -12.32
CA GLY A 261 30.38 28.70 -13.20
C GLY A 261 30.08 27.32 -13.82
N GLY A 262 30.32 27.20 -15.12
CA GLY A 262 30.26 25.94 -15.85
C GLY A 262 31.49 25.06 -15.64
N ILE A 263 31.27 23.76 -15.49
CA ILE A 263 32.33 22.74 -15.40
C ILE A 263 32.69 22.28 -16.83
N ASN A 264 33.98 22.32 -17.17
CA ASN A 264 34.50 22.01 -18.50
C ASN A 264 34.17 20.57 -18.97
N SER A 265 33.59 20.47 -20.17
CA SER A 265 33.22 19.24 -20.91
C SER A 265 34.33 18.16 -20.96
N ARG A 266 35.60 18.56 -20.84
CA ARG A 266 36.75 17.65 -20.84
C ARG A 266 36.83 16.74 -19.60
N THR A 267 36.26 17.15 -18.46
CA THR A 267 36.27 16.37 -17.21
C THR A 267 35.22 15.24 -17.22
N VAL A 268 34.09 15.44 -17.89
CA VAL A 268 33.02 14.43 -18.01
C VAL A 268 33.47 13.24 -18.86
N VAL A 269 34.20 13.49 -19.95
CA VAL A 269 34.72 12.42 -20.83
C VAL A 269 35.71 11.51 -20.10
N ILE A 270 36.59 12.06 -19.26
CA ILE A 270 37.57 11.26 -18.51
C ILE A 270 36.87 10.33 -17.51
N VAL A 271 35.88 10.83 -16.78
CA VAL A 271 35.12 10.03 -15.80
C VAL A 271 34.35 8.90 -16.50
N VAL A 272 33.71 9.19 -17.64
CA VAL A 272 32.94 8.18 -18.39
C VAL A 272 33.85 7.10 -18.99
N VAL A 273 35.02 7.46 -19.53
CA VAL A 273 35.97 6.49 -20.10
C VAL A 273 36.59 5.62 -19.00
N SER A 274 36.93 6.19 -17.84
CA SER A 274 37.46 5.45 -16.70
C SER A 274 36.46 4.43 -16.14
N ILE A 275 35.18 4.81 -16.03
CA ILE A 275 34.11 3.91 -15.57
C ILE A 275 33.87 2.79 -16.59
N SER A 276 33.86 3.11 -17.88
CA SER A 276 33.64 2.13 -18.95
C SER A 276 34.75 1.08 -19.01
N MET A 277 36.01 1.49 -18.86
CA MET A 277 37.15 0.57 -18.82
C MET A 277 37.12 -0.33 -17.58
N PHE A 278 36.71 0.20 -16.43
CA PHE A 278 36.59 -0.60 -15.20
C PHE A 278 35.54 -1.72 -15.34
N LEU A 279 34.38 -1.42 -15.96
CA LEU A 279 33.31 -2.39 -16.18
C LEU A 279 33.73 -3.52 -17.14
N VAL A 280 34.55 -3.21 -18.16
CA VAL A 280 35.10 -4.22 -19.09
C VAL A 280 36.09 -5.14 -18.38
N LEU A 281 36.94 -4.62 -17.48
CA LEU A 281 37.88 -5.42 -16.72
C LEU A 281 37.18 -6.36 -15.72
N VAL A 282 36.11 -5.88 -15.05
CA VAL A 282 35.31 -6.70 -14.12
C VAL A 282 34.60 -7.83 -14.85
N SER A 283 34.05 -7.56 -16.05
CA SER A 283 33.38 -8.59 -16.85
C SER A 283 34.35 -9.64 -17.39
N LEU A 284 35.56 -9.25 -17.81
CA LEU A 284 36.60 -10.20 -18.20
C LEU A 284 37.08 -11.06 -17.02
N ALA A 285 37.29 -10.47 -15.84
CA ALA A 285 37.63 -11.20 -14.63
C ALA A 285 36.53 -12.20 -14.24
N TYR A 286 35.27 -11.82 -14.37
CA TYR A 286 34.12 -12.68 -14.10
C TYR A 286 34.07 -13.90 -15.03
N VAL A 287 34.32 -13.71 -16.33
CA VAL A 287 34.36 -14.81 -17.31
C VAL A 287 35.53 -15.75 -17.03
N PHE A 288 36.69 -15.22 -16.63
CA PHE A 288 37.86 -16.03 -16.28
C PHE A 288 37.62 -16.90 -15.04
N LEU A 289 36.96 -16.34 -14.01
CA LEU A 289 36.58 -17.05 -12.79
C LEU A 289 35.46 -18.09 -13.02
N ARG A 290 34.58 -17.88 -14.00
CA ARG A 290 33.59 -18.91 -14.38
C ARG A 290 34.21 -20.07 -15.15
N LYS A 291 35.19 -19.82 -16.01
CA LYS A 291 35.91 -20.88 -16.72
C LYS A 291 36.73 -21.79 -15.79
N SER A 292 37.19 -21.28 -14.65
CA SER A 292 37.91 -22.11 -13.67
C SER A 292 36.99 -23.06 -12.90
N LYS A 293 35.74 -22.67 -12.60
CA LYS A 293 34.73 -23.53 -11.94
C LYS A 293 34.15 -24.62 -12.84
N ALA A 294 34.04 -24.37 -14.16
CA ALA A 294 33.50 -25.34 -15.11
C ALA A 294 34.36 -26.60 -15.33
N LYS A 295 35.56 -26.67 -14.74
CA LYS A 295 36.48 -27.81 -14.87
C LYS A 295 36.33 -28.86 -13.75
N GLN A 296 35.51 -28.61 -12.72
CA GLN A 296 35.45 -29.42 -11.49
C GLN A 296 34.21 -30.34 -11.36
N ASP A 297 33.17 -30.18 -12.19
CA ASP A 297 31.86 -30.85 -11.99
C ASP A 297 31.58 -32.09 -12.87
N THR A 298 32.56 -32.65 -13.56
CA THR A 298 32.36 -33.88 -14.38
C THR A 298 32.75 -35.15 -13.63
N ARG A 299 32.25 -35.40 -12.40
CA ARG A 299 32.35 -36.73 -11.76
C ARG A 299 31.45 -36.90 -10.53
N SER A 300 30.15 -37.17 -10.72
CA SER A 300 29.43 -38.26 -10.03
C SER A 300 27.95 -38.23 -10.41
N LYS A 301 27.48 -39.36 -10.95
CA LYS A 301 26.08 -39.63 -11.30
C LYS A 301 25.37 -40.35 -10.14
N GLN A 302 24.03 -40.33 -10.23
CA GLN A 302 23.11 -41.48 -10.06
C GLN A 302 22.44 -41.68 -8.69
N GLY A 303 21.09 -41.60 -8.64
CA GLY A 303 20.27 -42.50 -7.82
C GLY A 303 19.01 -41.96 -7.08
N ARG A 304 17.86 -41.98 -7.78
CA ARG A 304 16.52 -42.52 -7.39
C ARG A 304 15.70 -41.99 -6.17
N ASN A 305 14.59 -41.32 -6.53
CA ASN A 305 13.25 -41.05 -5.94
C ASN A 305 12.84 -41.52 -4.52
N CYS A 306 12.17 -40.63 -3.74
CA CYS A 306 10.72 -40.70 -3.37
C CYS A 306 10.19 -39.47 -2.55
N VAL A 307 9.02 -38.95 -3.00
CA VAL A 307 7.84 -38.32 -2.33
C VAL A 307 7.96 -37.11 -1.37
N ASP A 308 7.27 -36.04 -1.80
CA ASP A 308 6.64 -34.86 -1.15
C ASP A 308 7.14 -34.32 0.21
N GLU A 309 7.73 -33.11 0.21
CA GLU A 309 7.40 -32.08 1.22
C GLU A 309 7.82 -30.66 0.76
N ILE A 310 7.12 -29.69 1.34
CA ILE A 310 7.11 -28.24 1.12
C ILE A 310 8.50 -27.61 1.17
N ASP A 311 8.88 -26.87 0.12
CA ASP A 311 10.16 -26.18 0.00
C ASP A 311 10.16 -24.91 0.88
N PHE A 312 10.90 -24.96 1.99
CA PHE A 312 11.15 -23.83 2.89
C PHE A 312 12.38 -23.07 2.36
N GLU A 313 12.18 -21.78 2.03
CA GLU A 313 13.18 -20.95 1.36
C GLU A 313 14.59 -20.97 1.98
N GLU A 314 15.58 -20.94 1.08
CA GLU A 314 17.03 -20.82 1.27
C GLU A 314 17.44 -19.90 2.43
N SER A 315 18.04 -20.48 3.47
CA SER A 315 18.67 -19.77 4.57
C SER A 315 19.90 -18.96 4.10
N LEU A 316 19.90 -17.65 4.34
CA LEU A 316 21.07 -16.77 4.24
C LEU A 316 22.11 -17.14 5.31
N GLN A 317 23.17 -17.85 4.93
CA GLN A 317 24.32 -18.10 5.81
C GLN A 317 25.17 -16.82 5.95
N PHE A 318 25.27 -16.26 7.15
CA PHE A 318 26.15 -15.14 7.45
C PHE A 318 27.57 -15.62 7.79
N ASN A 319 28.58 -14.83 7.43
CA ASN A 319 29.98 -15.16 7.72
C ASN A 319 30.27 -15.01 9.23
N PHE A 320 30.91 -16.02 9.83
CA PHE A 320 31.28 -16.03 11.25
C PHE A 320 32.11 -14.81 11.66
N SER A 321 33.00 -14.29 10.80
CA SER A 321 33.80 -13.10 11.11
C SER A 321 32.94 -11.83 11.21
N THR A 322 31.89 -11.72 10.39
CA THR A 322 30.91 -10.64 10.46
C THR A 322 30.10 -10.73 11.74
N ILE A 323 29.67 -11.94 12.11
CA ILE A 323 28.93 -12.18 13.35
C ILE A 323 29.80 -11.83 14.55
N LYS A 324 31.03 -12.33 14.61
CA LYS A 324 32.00 -12.09 15.68
C LYS A 324 32.31 -10.61 15.87
N ALA A 325 32.47 -9.86 14.78
CA ALA A 325 32.69 -8.42 14.83
C ALA A 325 31.43 -7.66 15.28
N ALA A 326 30.25 -8.07 14.81
CA ALA A 326 28.99 -7.44 15.17
C ALA A 326 28.58 -7.70 16.63
N THR A 327 28.99 -8.83 17.20
CA THR A 327 28.71 -9.18 18.60
C THR A 327 29.79 -8.71 19.58
N ASP A 328 30.82 -8.01 19.10
CA ASP A 328 32.01 -7.66 19.89
C ASP A 328 32.55 -8.87 20.65
N ASP A 329 32.94 -9.90 19.89
CA ASP A 329 33.45 -11.17 20.43
C ASP A 329 32.44 -11.92 21.34
N PHE A 330 31.14 -11.76 21.05
CA PHE A 330 30.04 -12.41 21.77
C PHE A 330 29.95 -12.00 23.24
N LEU A 331 30.28 -10.74 23.56
CA LEU A 331 29.98 -10.16 24.87
C LEU A 331 28.51 -10.38 25.23
N ASP A 332 28.26 -10.60 26.52
CA ASP A 332 26.92 -10.93 27.02
C ASP A 332 25.86 -9.86 26.67
N ASP A 333 26.30 -8.61 26.48
CA ASP A 333 25.46 -7.48 26.10
C ASP A 333 25.08 -7.44 24.60
N ASN A 334 25.74 -8.24 23.75
CA ASN A 334 25.66 -8.16 22.28
C ASN A 334 25.24 -9.49 21.60
N LYS A 335 24.47 -10.33 22.29
CA LYS A 335 24.01 -11.63 21.75
C LYS A 335 23.06 -11.47 20.56
N LEU A 336 23.32 -12.18 19.45
CA LEU A 336 22.42 -12.29 18.30
C LEU A 336 21.57 -13.56 18.42
N GLY A 337 20.29 -13.48 18.04
CA GLY A 337 19.37 -14.63 18.07
C GLY A 337 18.69 -14.91 19.43
N GLN A 338 19.01 -14.15 20.48
CA GLN A 338 18.12 -13.94 21.64
C GLN A 338 17.50 -12.56 21.48
N GLY A 339 16.23 -12.48 21.10
CA GLY A 339 15.55 -11.23 20.73
C GLY A 339 15.54 -10.16 21.82
N GLY A 340 16.54 -9.27 21.81
CA GLY A 340 16.69 -8.13 22.72
C GLY A 340 16.51 -6.75 22.07
N PHE A 341 16.16 -6.68 20.79
CA PHE A 341 15.91 -5.43 20.05
C PHE A 341 14.42 -5.18 19.76
N GLY A 342 13.53 -5.62 20.65
CA GLY A 342 12.14 -5.14 20.68
C GLY A 342 12.05 -3.84 21.47
N ALA A 343 11.43 -2.80 20.90
CA ALA A 343 11.17 -1.52 21.59
C ALA A 343 10.54 -1.73 22.99
N VAL A 344 9.73 -2.77 23.16
CA VAL A 344 9.07 -3.14 24.42
C VAL A 344 10.06 -3.56 25.52
N TYR A 345 11.07 -4.40 25.25
CA TYR A 345 12.03 -4.83 26.27
C TYR A 345 12.95 -3.69 26.69
N LYS A 346 13.43 -2.88 25.72
CA LYS A 346 14.20 -1.66 26.00
C LYS A 346 13.41 -0.70 26.89
N THR A 347 12.13 -0.49 26.57
CA THR A 347 11.23 0.35 27.37
C THR A 347 10.99 -0.23 28.77
N TRP A 348 10.75 -1.54 28.90
CA TRP A 348 10.58 -2.17 30.22
C TRP A 348 11.84 -2.10 31.09
N LYS A 349 13.03 -2.33 30.51
CA LYS A 349 14.31 -2.23 31.23
C LYS A 349 14.54 -0.81 31.76
N ASN A 350 14.30 0.21 30.94
CA ASN A 350 14.40 1.62 31.38
C ASN A 350 13.31 1.99 32.39
N TRP A 351 12.08 1.50 32.21
CA TRP A 351 10.99 1.70 33.17
C TRP A 351 11.31 1.08 34.54
N LYS A 352 11.76 -0.17 34.58
CA LYS A 352 12.16 -0.86 35.81
C LYS A 352 13.38 -0.21 36.48
N GLY A 353 14.31 0.33 35.68
CA GLY A 353 15.50 1.02 36.15
C GLY A 353 15.28 2.47 36.61
N GLY A 354 14.04 2.99 36.55
CA GLY A 354 13.74 4.40 36.88
C GLY A 354 14.24 5.39 35.82
N THR A 355 14.72 4.91 34.68
CA THR A 355 15.30 5.70 33.58
C THR A 355 14.37 5.78 32.36
N ALA A 356 13.06 5.57 32.53
CA ALA A 356 12.07 5.65 31.45
C ALA A 356 12.09 6.97 30.66
N LEU A 357 12.57 8.06 31.24
CA LEU A 357 12.75 9.33 30.53
C LEU A 357 13.70 9.21 29.33
N ASN A 358 14.65 8.27 29.38
CA ASN A 358 15.62 8.04 28.30
C ASN A 358 15.01 7.42 27.04
N VAL A 359 13.78 6.88 27.14
CA VAL A 359 13.04 6.39 25.97
C VAL A 359 12.04 7.40 25.41
N ILE A 360 11.84 8.53 26.07
CA ILE A 360 10.94 9.60 25.61
C ILE A 360 11.68 10.51 24.64
N ASP A 361 11.07 10.74 23.48
CA ASP A 361 11.58 11.66 22.47
C ASP A 361 11.81 13.07 23.07
N PRO A 362 12.98 13.70 22.83
CA PRO A 362 13.29 15.03 23.34
C PRO A 362 12.23 16.10 23.02
N THR A 363 11.57 16.03 21.86
CA THR A 363 10.53 16.97 21.44
C THR A 363 9.25 16.87 22.27
N LEU A 364 9.01 15.72 22.91
CA LEU A 364 7.85 15.46 23.78
C LEU A 364 8.13 15.80 25.25
N ARG A 365 9.37 16.19 25.61
CA ARG A 365 9.75 16.53 26.99
C ARG A 365 9.25 17.90 27.47
N VAL A 366 8.62 18.68 26.58
CA VAL A 366 8.08 20.02 26.88
C VAL A 366 6.71 19.95 27.58
N GLY A 367 6.13 18.73 27.74
CA GLY A 367 4.81 18.50 28.37
C GLY A 367 4.84 17.82 29.75
N SER A 368 3.70 17.22 30.13
CA SER A 368 3.50 16.53 31.41
C SER A 368 4.22 15.17 31.42
N THR A 369 5.49 15.18 31.84
CA THR A 369 6.32 13.98 31.97
C THR A 369 5.65 12.85 32.77
N SER A 370 4.83 13.19 33.77
CA SER A 370 4.08 12.23 34.57
C SER A 370 3.01 11.48 33.76
N GLU A 371 2.35 12.14 32.81
CA GLU A 371 1.38 11.52 31.90
C GLU A 371 2.07 10.57 30.93
N ILE A 372 3.24 10.94 30.40
CA ILE A 372 4.00 10.08 29.49
C ILE A 372 4.51 8.83 30.22
N LEU A 373 5.06 8.99 31.43
CA LEU A 373 5.50 7.87 32.26
C LEU A 373 4.34 6.93 32.61
N ARG A 374 3.15 7.51 32.83
CA ARG A 374 1.93 6.75 33.07
C ARG A 374 1.47 6.00 31.82
N CYS A 375 1.52 6.61 30.64
CA CYS A 375 1.24 5.95 29.36
C CYS A 375 2.22 4.79 29.09
N ILE A 376 3.51 4.97 29.41
CA ILE A 376 4.51 3.90 29.32
C ILE A 376 4.12 2.74 30.24
N HIS A 377 3.72 3.03 31.48
CA HIS A 377 3.30 2.00 32.43
C HIS A 377 2.05 1.23 31.94
N ILE A 378 1.04 1.93 31.45
CA ILE A 378 -0.18 1.31 30.88
C ILE A 378 0.17 0.48 29.64
N GLY A 379 1.03 1.00 28.75
CA GLY A 379 1.50 0.26 27.58
C GLY A 379 2.19 -1.05 27.94
N LEU A 380 3.00 -1.06 29.00
CA LEU A 380 3.65 -2.27 29.52
C LEU A 380 2.65 -3.29 30.10
N LEU A 381 1.50 -2.85 30.63
CA LEU A 381 0.41 -3.73 31.05
C LEU A 381 -0.34 -4.35 29.86
N CYS A 382 -0.48 -3.62 28.75
CA CYS A 382 -1.17 -4.11 27.56
C CYS A 382 -0.41 -5.25 26.83
N VAL A 383 0.92 -5.28 26.97
CA VAL A 383 1.80 -6.24 26.28
C VAL A 383 2.31 -7.36 27.19
N GLN A 384 1.63 -7.61 28.31
CA GLN A 384 1.97 -8.71 29.22
C GLN A 384 1.84 -10.06 28.49
N GLU A 385 2.73 -11.00 28.75
CA GLU A 385 2.69 -12.32 28.11
C GLU A 385 1.38 -13.04 28.40
N ASN A 386 1.06 -13.22 29.68
CA ASN A 386 -0.19 -13.84 30.11
C ASN A 386 -1.37 -12.95 29.72
N VAL A 387 -2.26 -13.50 28.88
CA VAL A 387 -3.48 -12.83 28.40
C VAL A 387 -4.36 -12.38 29.58
N ALA A 388 -4.45 -13.17 30.65
CA ALA A 388 -5.23 -12.84 31.85
C ALA A 388 -4.64 -11.66 32.65
N SER A 389 -3.36 -11.35 32.45
CA SER A 389 -2.70 -10.20 33.08
C SER A 389 -2.88 -8.90 32.29
N ARG A 390 -3.38 -8.98 31.04
CA ARG A 390 -3.63 -7.81 30.20
C ARG A 390 -4.93 -7.12 30.65
N PRO A 391 -4.95 -5.79 30.78
CA PRO A 391 -6.18 -5.07 31.07
C PRO A 391 -7.15 -5.18 29.89
N THR A 392 -8.45 -5.17 30.18
CA THR A 392 -9.47 -5.01 29.13
C THR A 392 -9.39 -3.60 28.55
N MET A 393 -9.86 -3.41 27.31
CA MET A 393 -9.90 -2.08 26.70
C MET A 393 -10.70 -1.07 27.54
N ALA A 394 -11.79 -1.50 28.19
CA ALA A 394 -12.55 -0.65 29.11
C ALA A 394 -11.71 -0.19 30.31
N SER A 395 -10.91 -1.10 30.88
CA SER A 395 -9.96 -0.76 31.96
C SER A 395 -8.87 0.20 31.48
N VAL A 396 -8.35 0.02 30.26
CA VAL A 396 -7.33 0.92 29.68
C VAL A 396 -7.88 2.34 29.50
N VAL A 397 -9.11 2.49 28.97
CA VAL A 397 -9.75 3.80 28.84
C VAL A 397 -9.88 4.47 30.21
N LEU A 398 -10.36 3.74 31.22
CA LEU A 398 -10.46 4.26 32.59
C LEU A 398 -9.10 4.66 33.18
N MET A 399 -8.05 3.86 32.93
CA MET A 399 -6.68 4.14 33.38
C MET A 399 -6.08 5.37 32.70
N LEU A 400 -6.50 5.71 31.48
CA LEU A 400 -6.05 6.90 30.75
C LEU A 400 -6.82 8.16 31.16
N THR A 401 -8.13 8.04 31.46
CA THR A 401 -8.99 9.20 31.75
C THR A 401 -9.04 9.62 33.21
N SER A 402 -8.74 8.72 34.17
CA SER A 402 -8.86 9.01 35.60
C SER A 402 -7.54 8.80 36.34
N SER A 403 -6.98 9.83 36.97
CA SER A 403 -5.72 9.79 37.74
C SER A 403 -5.76 9.07 39.08
N SER A 404 -6.94 8.67 39.55
CA SER A 404 -7.11 8.01 40.86
C SER A 404 -7.07 6.47 40.80
N VAL A 405 -6.82 5.88 39.64
CA VAL A 405 -6.78 4.41 39.47
C VAL A 405 -5.41 3.87 39.85
N SER A 406 -5.35 2.97 40.84
CA SER A 406 -4.13 2.24 41.18
C SER A 406 -3.76 1.25 40.08
N LEU A 407 -2.57 1.38 39.50
CA LEU A 407 -2.07 0.51 38.44
C LEU A 407 -1.23 -0.64 39.01
N ARG A 408 -1.39 -1.84 38.43
CA ARG A 408 -0.57 -3.01 38.79
C ARG A 408 0.83 -2.88 38.22
N ILE A 409 1.83 -3.49 38.85
CA ILE A 409 3.20 -3.51 38.35
C ILE A 409 3.30 -4.45 37.13
N PRO A 410 3.76 -3.97 35.95
CA PRO A 410 4.03 -4.82 34.80
C PRO A 410 5.08 -5.89 35.10
N SER A 411 4.79 -7.14 34.74
CA SER A 411 5.77 -8.23 34.79
C SER A 411 6.85 -8.07 33.71
N LYS A 412 7.96 -8.79 33.87
CA LYS A 412 9.04 -8.85 32.89
C LYS A 412 8.50 -9.44 31.57
N PRO A 413 8.69 -8.78 30.42
CA PRO A 413 8.34 -9.36 29.12
C PRO A 413 9.08 -10.68 28.91
N SER A 414 8.39 -11.70 28.40
CA SER A 414 9.02 -12.97 28.07
C SER A 414 9.82 -12.88 26.78
N PHE A 415 10.90 -13.65 26.71
CA PHE A 415 11.64 -13.91 25.49
C PHE A 415 10.97 -15.10 24.78
N PHE A 416 10.61 -14.95 23.50
CA PHE A 416 10.34 -16.11 22.65
C PHE A 416 11.67 -16.80 22.35
N MET A 417 11.96 -17.89 23.05
CA MET A 417 12.77 -18.99 22.54
C MET A 417 12.03 -20.29 22.84
N HIS A 418 11.39 -20.86 21.83
CA HIS A 418 11.11 -22.29 21.85
C HIS A 418 12.31 -22.97 21.21
N SER A 419 13.29 -23.31 22.04
CA SER A 419 14.35 -24.25 21.69
C SER A 419 14.43 -25.27 22.82
N THR A 420 13.62 -26.32 22.73
CA THR A 420 13.83 -27.55 23.50
C THR A 420 15.01 -28.29 22.90
N MET A 421 16.19 -28.06 23.46
CA MET A 421 17.18 -29.11 23.63
C MET A 421 17.66 -29.01 25.07
N GLU A 422 17.01 -29.76 25.98
CA GLU A 422 17.67 -30.08 27.24
C GLU A 422 18.75 -31.14 26.99
N PRO A 423 20.00 -30.92 27.43
CA PRO A 423 20.95 -31.99 27.61
C PRO A 423 20.73 -32.62 28.99
N SER A 424 20.23 -33.85 28.98
CA SER A 424 20.19 -34.71 30.16
C SER A 424 21.60 -34.96 30.68
N ASN A 425 21.85 -34.63 31.95
CA ASN A 425 22.91 -35.25 32.73
C ASN A 425 22.49 -35.39 34.20
N SER A 426 21.98 -36.56 34.54
CA SER A 426 22.19 -37.15 35.86
C SER A 426 22.18 -38.67 35.75
N VAL A 427 23.38 -39.22 35.86
CA VAL A 427 23.71 -40.62 36.11
C VAL A 427 23.01 -41.10 37.39
N ILE A 428 22.20 -42.16 37.33
CA ILE A 428 22.08 -43.20 38.38
C ILE A 428 21.86 -44.57 37.70
N ILE A 429 22.54 -45.55 38.28
CA ILE A 429 22.84 -46.92 37.86
C ILE A 429 21.72 -47.91 38.28
N GLY A 430 21.52 -48.98 37.48
CA GLY A 430 20.86 -50.24 37.83
C GLY A 430 19.33 -50.23 37.66
N SER A 431 18.62 -51.28 37.26
CA SER A 431 18.90 -52.67 36.91
C SER A 431 17.57 -53.30 36.45
N ASP A 432 17.65 -54.29 35.56
CA ASP A 432 16.69 -55.37 35.28
C ASP A 432 15.32 -55.20 34.58
N GLN A 433 15.23 -55.94 33.48
CA GLN A 433 14.16 -56.84 33.01
C GLN A 433 12.72 -56.67 33.54
N SER A 434 11.77 -56.38 32.64
CA SER A 434 10.86 -57.39 32.04
C SER A 434 9.49 -56.86 31.60
N ARG A 435 9.06 -57.36 30.43
CA ARG A 435 7.69 -57.69 29.95
C ARG A 435 6.50 -56.74 30.17
N ARG A 436 5.96 -56.34 29.00
CA ARG A 436 4.54 -56.35 28.55
C ARG A 436 3.48 -55.73 29.49
N ARG A 437 2.85 -54.65 29.02
CA ARG A 437 1.41 -54.64 28.67
C ARG A 437 1.04 -53.42 27.83
N SER A 438 0.37 -53.72 26.72
CA SER A 438 -0.35 -52.81 25.83
C SER A 438 -1.54 -52.17 26.54
N VAL A 439 -1.70 -50.84 26.45
CA VAL A 439 -3.02 -50.19 26.48
C VAL A 439 -3.00 -49.04 25.48
N GLN A 440 -3.87 -49.16 24.48
CA GLN A 440 -4.19 -48.16 23.47
C GLN A 440 -5.52 -47.54 23.85
N PHE A 441 -5.63 -46.21 23.90
CA PHE A 441 -6.92 -45.51 23.87
C PHE A 441 -6.83 -44.19 23.09
N SER A 442 -7.66 -44.11 22.06
CA SER A 442 -8.12 -42.93 21.29
C SER A 442 -9.05 -42.07 22.17
N VAL A 443 -8.89 -40.75 22.26
CA VAL A 443 -9.44 -39.67 21.40
C VAL A 443 -10.98 -39.60 21.32
N ASN A 444 -11.49 -38.63 22.08
CA ASN A 444 -12.66 -37.75 21.94
C ASN A 444 -14.09 -38.26 22.21
N GLU A 445 -14.69 -37.65 23.23
CA GLU A 445 -16.12 -37.55 23.52
C GLU A 445 -16.74 -36.34 22.78
N VAL A 446 -17.86 -36.54 22.07
CA VAL A 446 -19.02 -35.62 22.07
C VAL A 446 -20.29 -36.46 21.84
N SER A 447 -21.31 -36.22 22.65
CA SER A 447 -22.61 -36.88 22.65
C SER A 447 -23.61 -36.18 21.71
N ILE A 448 -24.36 -36.94 20.92
CA ILE A 448 -25.58 -36.47 20.25
C ILE A 448 -26.71 -37.43 20.64
N THR A 449 -27.80 -36.88 21.16
CA THR A 449 -29.04 -37.61 21.49
C THR A 449 -30.10 -37.20 20.47
N GLU A 450 -30.75 -38.16 19.83
CA GLU A 450 -31.95 -37.93 19.01
C GLU A 450 -33.10 -38.83 19.48
N LEU A 451 -34.30 -38.26 19.48
CA LEU A 451 -35.58 -38.81 19.95
C LEU A 451 -36.30 -39.57 18.83
N GLU A 452 -36.90 -40.72 19.15
CA GLU A 452 -37.87 -41.43 18.29
C GLU A 452 -39.31 -40.92 18.50
N PRO A 453 -40.15 -41.02 17.46
CA PRO A 453 -41.56 -41.32 17.63
C PRO A 453 -41.96 -42.64 16.94
N ARG A 454 -43.00 -43.27 17.51
CA ARG A 454 -43.53 -44.62 17.31
C ARG A 454 -43.76 -45.11 15.88
#